data_AF-A0A1C5VW46-F1
#
_entry.id   AF-A0A1C5VW46-F1
#
_cell.length_a   1.000
_cell.length_b   1.000
_cell.length_c   1.000
_cell.angle_alpha   90.00
_cell.angle_beta   90.00
_cell.angle_gamma   90.00
#
_symmetry.space_group_name_H-M   'P 1'
#
loop_
_entity.id
_entity.type
_entity.pdbx_description
1 polymer ?
#
loop_
_entity_poly.entity_id
_entity_poly.type
_entity_poly.pdbx_seq_one_letter_code
_entity_poly.pdbx_strand_id
1 'polypeptide(L)'
;MSGITANPTVGAFSDKLISMGGSTILTEVPEMFGAEELLMNRCETEDLFNQTVALVNDFKNYFKSHNQTIYENPSPGNKKGGISSLEDKSLGCTQKSGSAPVMGVLSYGEPVKEKGLNLLSAPGNDLVASTALAASGAHIVLFTTGRGTPFASPVPTVKISTNNQLAKKKQNWIDFNCGVMVNDTPLDELSENLLDFVLEIASGKKSKSEEAGFHDMAIFKQGVTL
;
A
#
# COMPACT_ATOMS: atom_id res chain seq x y z
N MET A 1 -6.41 3.95 13.58
CA MET A 1 -7.41 4.18 12.50
C MET A 1 -7.07 3.47 11.20
N SER A 2 -5.85 3.56 10.65
CA SER A 2 -5.53 2.95 9.35
C SER A 2 -5.84 1.45 9.26
N GLY A 3 -5.39 0.65 10.24
CA GLY A 3 -5.70 -0.79 10.34
C GLY A 3 -7.12 -1.14 10.81
N ILE A 4 -8.01 -0.16 10.93
CA ILE A 4 -9.41 -0.34 11.33
C ILE A 4 -10.34 0.04 10.17
N THR A 5 -9.96 1.06 9.38
CA THR A 5 -10.80 1.60 8.31
C THR A 5 -10.20 1.39 6.93
N ALA A 6 -9.24 2.22 6.52
CA ALA A 6 -8.78 2.26 5.14
C ALA A 6 -8.04 1.00 4.69
N ASN A 7 -7.19 0.42 5.53
CA ASN A 7 -6.41 -0.76 5.16
C ASN A 7 -7.30 -2.01 4.95
N PRO A 8 -8.25 -2.35 5.85
CA PRO A 8 -9.19 -3.44 5.56
C PRO A 8 -10.10 -3.14 4.36
N THR A 9 -10.53 -1.88 4.13
CA THR A 9 -11.28 -1.54 2.90
C THR A 9 -10.47 -1.81 1.63
N VAL A 10 -9.20 -1.40 1.61
CA VAL A 10 -8.31 -1.65 0.47
C VAL A 10 -8.04 -3.16 0.30
N GLY A 11 -7.92 -3.90 1.40
CA GLY A 11 -7.79 -5.36 1.36
C GLY A 11 -9.02 -6.04 0.75
N ALA A 12 -10.22 -5.66 1.18
CA ALA A 12 -11.46 -6.18 0.61
C ALA A 12 -11.63 -5.81 -0.87
N PHE A 13 -11.26 -4.57 -1.25
CA PHE A 13 -11.18 -4.17 -2.66
C PHE A 13 -10.19 -5.05 -3.45
N SER A 14 -9.01 -5.35 -2.88
CA SER A 14 -8.01 -6.20 -3.51
C SER A 14 -8.57 -7.59 -3.80
N ASP A 15 -9.23 -8.22 -2.83
CA ASP A 15 -9.85 -9.54 -3.00
C ASP A 15 -10.93 -9.52 -4.09
N LYS A 16 -11.79 -8.50 -4.11
CA LYS A 16 -12.82 -8.33 -5.16
C LYS A 16 -12.18 -8.20 -6.54
N LEU A 17 -11.19 -7.32 -6.70
CA LEU A 17 -10.51 -7.13 -7.99
C LEU A 17 -9.82 -8.42 -8.47
N ILE A 18 -9.19 -9.17 -7.56
CA ILE A 18 -8.56 -10.46 -7.87
C ILE A 18 -9.61 -11.48 -8.32
N SER A 19 -10.76 -11.55 -7.64
CA SER A 19 -11.84 -12.46 -8.03
C SER A 19 -12.43 -12.17 -9.42
N MET A 20 -12.25 -10.93 -9.92
CA MET A 20 -12.59 -10.51 -11.28
C MET A 20 -11.45 -10.75 -12.31
N GLY A 21 -10.37 -11.43 -11.92
CA GLY A 21 -9.21 -11.71 -12.79
C GLY A 21 -8.18 -10.58 -12.86
N GLY A 22 -8.24 -9.63 -11.94
CA GLY A 22 -7.28 -8.54 -11.82
C GLY A 22 -5.97 -8.94 -11.13
N SER A 23 -5.06 -7.97 -11.04
CA SER A 23 -3.82 -8.06 -10.25
C SER A 23 -3.75 -6.91 -9.26
N THR A 24 -3.27 -7.18 -8.04
CA THR A 24 -2.90 -6.15 -7.08
C THR A 24 -1.46 -6.29 -6.67
N ILE A 25 -0.85 -5.19 -6.22
CA ILE A 25 0.54 -5.16 -5.78
C ILE A 25 0.59 -4.54 -4.39
N LEU A 26 1.11 -5.30 -3.42
CA LEU A 26 1.47 -4.78 -2.10
C LEU A 26 2.97 -4.51 -2.06
N THR A 27 3.38 -3.35 -1.54
CA THR A 27 4.79 -3.01 -1.35
C THR A 27 5.03 -2.44 0.06
N GLU A 28 6.08 -1.65 0.24
CA GLU A 28 6.51 -1.12 1.55
C GLU A 28 7.03 -2.23 2.45
N VAL A 29 8.01 -3.00 1.96
CA VAL A 29 8.55 -4.19 2.66
C VAL A 29 8.94 -3.91 4.12
N PRO A 30 9.58 -2.77 4.48
CA PRO A 30 9.87 -2.48 5.87
C PRO A 30 8.64 -2.33 6.78
N GLU A 31 7.47 -2.04 6.20
CA GLU A 31 6.19 -2.02 6.93
C GLU A 31 5.56 -3.40 7.08
N MET A 32 6.17 -4.47 6.57
CA MET A 32 5.69 -5.84 6.77
C MET A 32 6.37 -6.52 7.96
N PHE A 33 7.47 -5.96 8.47
CA PHE A 33 8.30 -6.55 9.52
C PHE A 33 7.51 -6.76 10.83
N GLY A 34 7.47 -7.98 11.33
CA GLY A 34 6.65 -8.40 12.47
C GLY A 34 5.29 -8.99 12.11
N ALA A 35 4.89 -8.97 10.84
CA ALA A 35 3.64 -9.59 10.35
C ALA A 35 3.82 -10.37 9.03
N GLU A 36 5.06 -10.57 8.59
CA GLU A 36 5.38 -11.19 7.30
C GLU A 36 4.88 -12.63 7.17
N GLU A 37 4.77 -13.37 8.28
CA GLU A 37 4.26 -14.75 8.28
C GLU A 37 2.83 -14.84 7.74
N LEU A 38 2.01 -13.78 7.89
CA LEU A 38 0.65 -13.72 7.32
C LEU A 38 0.64 -13.72 5.79
N LEU A 39 1.70 -13.21 5.16
CA LEU A 39 1.89 -13.25 3.70
C LEU A 39 2.50 -14.59 3.29
N MET A 40 3.49 -15.07 4.03
CA MET A 40 4.15 -16.36 3.76
C MET A 40 3.16 -17.54 3.81
N ASN A 41 2.26 -17.56 4.81
CA ASN A 41 1.24 -18.60 4.95
C ASN A 41 0.19 -18.60 3.82
N ARG A 42 0.19 -17.59 2.94
CA ARG A 42 -0.69 -17.49 1.77
C ARG A 42 0.02 -17.82 0.45
N CYS A 43 1.28 -18.25 0.49
CA CYS A 43 1.99 -18.74 -0.70
C CYS A 43 1.53 -20.17 -1.01
N GLU A 44 1.08 -20.44 -2.24
CA GLU A 44 0.59 -21.78 -2.62
C GLU A 44 1.72 -22.76 -2.94
N THR A 45 2.93 -22.26 -3.21
CA THR A 45 4.10 -23.08 -3.56
C THR A 45 5.29 -22.77 -2.64
N GLU A 46 6.15 -23.77 -2.46
CA GLU A 46 7.41 -23.62 -1.72
C GLU A 46 8.31 -22.55 -2.36
N ASP A 47 8.33 -22.47 -3.69
CA ASP A 47 9.11 -21.46 -4.42
C ASP A 47 8.61 -20.03 -4.11
N LEU A 48 7.30 -19.80 -4.09
CA LEU A 48 6.73 -18.49 -3.73
C LEU A 48 6.96 -18.16 -2.26
N PHE A 49 6.88 -19.14 -1.37
CA PHE A 49 7.22 -18.98 0.03
C PHE A 49 8.68 -18.53 0.19
N ASN A 50 9.62 -19.23 -0.45
CA ASN A 50 11.05 -18.91 -0.39
C ASN A 50 11.36 -17.53 -0.98
N GLN A 51 10.71 -17.15 -2.08
CA GLN A 51 10.82 -15.81 -2.65
C GLN A 51 10.30 -14.73 -1.69
N THR A 52 9.18 -14.99 -1.00
CA THR A 52 8.60 -14.06 -0.02
C THR A 52 9.50 -13.92 1.21
N VAL A 53 10.12 -15.01 1.66
CA VAL A 53 11.15 -14.98 2.71
C VAL A 53 12.37 -14.17 2.28
N ALA A 54 12.85 -14.36 1.06
CA ALA A 54 13.97 -13.60 0.51
C ALA A 54 13.65 -12.09 0.44
N LEU A 55 12.47 -11.72 -0.08
CA LEU A 55 11.98 -10.33 -0.14
C LEU A 55 12.14 -9.59 1.19
N VAL A 56 11.66 -10.20 2.28
CA VAL A 56 11.68 -9.61 3.62
C VAL A 56 13.11 -9.56 4.17
N ASN A 57 13.86 -10.66 4.04
CA ASN A 57 15.21 -10.77 4.59
C ASN A 57 16.22 -9.88 3.85
N ASP A 58 16.07 -9.69 2.54
CA ASP A 58 16.91 -8.79 1.75
C ASP A 58 16.75 -7.35 2.21
N PHE A 59 15.52 -6.91 2.48
CA PHE A 59 15.27 -5.59 3.06
C PHE A 59 15.80 -5.47 4.50
N LYS A 60 15.68 -6.51 5.34
CA LYS A 60 16.31 -6.52 6.68
C LYS A 60 17.84 -6.38 6.57
N ASN A 61 18.45 -7.10 5.62
CA ASN A 61 19.89 -7.04 5.36
C ASN A 61 20.32 -5.67 4.82
N TYR A 62 19.51 -5.03 3.97
CA TYR A 62 19.73 -3.66 3.51
C TYR A 62 19.77 -2.67 4.68
N PHE A 63 18.86 -2.78 5.65
CA PHE A 63 18.90 -1.93 6.85
C PHE A 63 20.17 -2.17 7.68
N LYS A 64 20.53 -3.44 7.91
CA LYS A 64 21.76 -3.80 8.63
C LYS A 64 23.02 -3.27 7.96
N SER A 65 23.14 -3.38 6.64
CA SER A 65 24.33 -2.92 5.90
C SER A 65 24.51 -1.40 5.94
N HIS A 66 23.45 -0.65 6.25
CA HIS A 66 23.47 0.81 6.44
C HIS A 66 23.42 1.23 7.91
N ASN A 67 23.71 0.31 8.84
CA ASN A 67 23.67 0.52 10.29
C ASN A 67 22.34 1.11 10.79
N GLN A 68 21.22 0.75 10.13
CA GLN A 68 19.88 1.14 10.53
C GLN A 68 19.23 0.05 11.38
N THR A 69 18.35 0.45 12.30
CA THR A 69 17.56 -0.45 13.12
C THR A 69 16.36 -1.00 12.34
N ILE A 70 16.19 -2.33 12.33
CA ILE A 70 15.08 -3.00 11.62
C ILE A 70 13.75 -2.80 12.35
N TYR A 71 13.76 -2.81 13.68
CA TYR A 71 12.56 -2.91 14.52
C TYR A 71 12.19 -1.60 15.23
N GLU A 72 12.89 -0.49 14.98
CA GLU A 72 12.51 0.83 15.50
C GLU A 72 11.66 1.60 14.48
N ASN A 73 10.41 1.18 14.31
CA ASN A 73 9.45 1.93 13.50
C ASN A 73 8.08 1.84 14.18
N PRO A 74 7.68 2.86 14.95
CA PRO A 74 6.93 3.91 14.27
C PRO A 74 7.60 5.28 14.37
N SER A 75 7.48 6.06 13.28
CA SER A 75 7.85 7.49 13.28
C SER A 75 7.17 8.27 14.42
N PRO A 76 7.72 9.41 14.87
CA PRO A 76 7.09 10.24 15.92
C PRO A 76 5.63 10.61 15.57
N GLY A 77 5.37 10.73 14.28
CA GLY A 77 4.04 10.88 13.75
C GLY A 77 3.13 9.68 14.04
N ASN A 78 3.56 8.48 13.67
CA ASN A 78 2.77 7.27 13.84
C ASN A 78 2.49 6.97 15.32
N LYS A 79 3.47 7.22 16.20
CA LYS A 79 3.27 7.14 17.66
C LYS A 79 2.16 8.08 18.16
N LYS A 80 2.18 9.36 17.73
CA LYS A 80 1.09 10.31 18.04
C LYS A 80 -0.26 9.92 17.43
N GLY A 81 -0.26 9.10 16.37
CA GLY A 81 -1.45 8.58 15.71
C GLY A 81 -2.01 7.28 16.33
N GLY A 82 -1.43 6.80 17.43
CA GLY A 82 -1.89 5.61 18.17
C GLY A 82 -1.30 4.29 17.68
N ILE A 83 -0.25 4.30 16.85
CA ILE A 83 0.51 3.09 16.49
C ILE A 83 1.55 2.86 17.59
N SER A 84 1.34 1.82 18.40
CA SER A 84 2.08 1.62 19.65
C SER A 84 3.31 0.75 19.45
N SER A 85 3.25 -0.22 18.53
CA SER A 85 4.37 -1.09 18.17
C SER A 85 4.60 -1.20 16.65
N LEU A 86 5.71 -1.80 16.26
CA LEU A 86 5.98 -2.13 14.85
C LEU A 86 4.96 -3.15 14.36
N GLU A 87 4.61 -4.12 15.19
CA GLU A 87 3.66 -5.19 14.89
C GLU A 87 2.28 -4.62 14.57
N ASP A 88 1.79 -3.64 15.33
CA ASP A 88 0.52 -2.94 15.03
C ASP A 88 0.54 -2.31 13.62
N LYS A 89 1.69 -1.71 13.26
CA LYS A 89 1.89 -1.11 11.94
C LYS A 89 1.88 -2.17 10.86
N SER A 90 2.56 -3.27 11.10
CA SER A 90 2.74 -4.34 10.13
C SER A 90 1.50 -5.18 9.90
N LEU A 91 0.71 -5.41 10.96
CA LEU A 91 -0.64 -5.96 10.86
C LEU A 91 -1.52 -5.02 10.02
N GLY A 92 -1.45 -3.71 10.28
CA GLY A 92 -2.15 -2.73 9.45
C GLY A 92 -1.70 -2.75 7.99
N CYS A 93 -0.40 -2.86 7.71
CA CYS A 93 0.12 -2.89 6.35
C CYS A 93 -0.34 -4.13 5.59
N THR A 94 -0.18 -5.31 6.18
CA THR A 94 -0.55 -6.60 5.56
C THR A 94 -2.05 -6.69 5.25
N GLN A 95 -2.93 -6.06 6.04
CA GLN A 95 -4.37 -5.97 5.74
C GLN A 95 -4.69 -5.36 4.37
N LYS A 96 -3.84 -4.48 3.82
CA LYS A 96 -4.05 -3.89 2.47
C LYS A 96 -4.03 -4.94 1.37
N SER A 97 -3.42 -6.10 1.61
CA SER A 97 -3.38 -7.20 0.63
C SER A 97 -4.63 -8.08 0.62
N GLY A 98 -5.59 -7.86 1.52
CA GLY A 98 -6.76 -8.72 1.65
C GLY A 98 -6.37 -10.12 2.13
N SER A 99 -7.09 -11.12 1.63
CA SER A 99 -6.98 -12.53 2.00
C SER A 99 -6.56 -13.45 0.85
N ALA A 100 -6.53 -12.95 -0.39
CA ALA A 100 -6.13 -13.72 -1.57
C ALA A 100 -4.72 -14.34 -1.43
N PRO A 101 -4.46 -15.49 -2.08
CA PRO A 101 -3.14 -16.11 -2.13
C PRO A 101 -2.09 -15.19 -2.77
N VAL A 102 -0.86 -15.30 -2.30
CA VAL A 102 0.29 -14.62 -2.92
C VAL A 102 0.66 -15.39 -4.19
N MET A 103 0.61 -14.71 -5.33
CA MET A 103 0.82 -15.29 -6.65
C MET A 103 2.18 -14.92 -7.27
N GLY A 104 2.83 -13.88 -6.77
CA GLY A 104 4.12 -13.42 -7.30
C GLY A 104 4.90 -12.54 -6.34
N VAL A 105 6.22 -12.56 -6.50
CA VAL A 105 7.17 -11.68 -5.82
C VAL A 105 7.99 -10.96 -6.88
N LEU A 106 8.07 -9.64 -6.78
CA LEU A 106 8.66 -8.75 -7.79
C LEU A 106 9.86 -8.03 -7.21
N SER A 107 10.95 -7.98 -7.97
CA SER A 107 12.09 -7.11 -7.69
C SER A 107 11.72 -5.63 -7.92
N TYR A 108 12.53 -4.70 -7.41
CA TYR A 108 12.27 -3.26 -7.60
C TYR A 108 12.19 -2.89 -9.10
N GLY A 109 11.00 -2.46 -9.56
CA GLY A 109 10.73 -2.11 -10.95
C GLY A 109 10.47 -3.30 -11.89
N GLU A 110 10.37 -4.53 -11.36
CA GLU A 110 9.98 -5.69 -12.14
C GLU A 110 8.47 -5.65 -12.46
N PRO A 111 8.07 -5.73 -13.74
CA PRO A 111 6.66 -5.72 -14.10
C PRO A 111 5.90 -6.97 -13.61
N VAL A 112 4.65 -6.76 -13.18
CA VAL A 112 3.71 -7.85 -12.86
C VAL A 112 3.54 -8.78 -14.07
N LYS A 113 3.65 -10.09 -13.82
CA LYS A 113 3.40 -11.16 -14.81
C LYS A 113 2.16 -11.98 -14.45
N GLU A 114 1.91 -12.19 -13.17
CA GLU A 114 0.84 -13.06 -12.67
C GLU A 114 -0.43 -12.28 -12.28
N LYS A 115 -1.59 -12.93 -12.45
CA LYS A 115 -2.87 -12.47 -11.88
C LYS A 115 -2.93 -12.79 -10.39
N GLY A 116 -3.65 -11.99 -9.62
CA GLY A 116 -3.72 -12.13 -8.16
C GLY A 116 -2.85 -11.14 -7.39
N LEU A 117 -2.57 -11.45 -6.13
CA LEU A 117 -1.78 -10.62 -5.22
C LEU A 117 -0.28 -10.81 -5.50
N ASN A 118 0.41 -9.71 -5.80
CA ASN A 118 1.85 -9.68 -6.02
C ASN A 118 2.54 -8.84 -4.93
N LEU A 119 3.72 -9.26 -4.47
CA LEU A 119 4.52 -8.53 -3.47
C LEU A 119 5.71 -7.86 -4.15
N LEU A 120 5.85 -6.55 -4.00
CA LEU A 120 6.92 -5.77 -4.65
C LEU A 120 7.98 -5.32 -3.65
N SER A 121 9.23 -5.61 -3.99
CA SER A 121 10.43 -5.14 -3.29
C SER A 121 10.63 -3.63 -3.48
N ALA A 122 10.11 -2.82 -2.54
CA ALA A 122 10.34 -1.37 -2.49
C ALA A 122 10.33 -0.83 -1.05
N PRO A 123 11.01 0.31 -0.78
CA PRO A 123 11.09 0.89 0.56
C PRO A 123 9.75 1.52 0.98
N GLY A 124 9.55 1.75 2.28
CA GLY A 124 8.34 2.39 2.82
C GLY A 124 8.30 3.92 2.69
N ASN A 125 9.03 4.52 1.75
CA ASN A 125 8.88 5.95 1.46
C ASN A 125 7.75 6.14 0.45
N ASP A 126 6.72 6.92 0.81
CA ASP A 126 5.47 7.06 0.06
C ASP A 126 5.67 7.25 -1.46
N LEU A 127 6.50 8.21 -1.89
CA LEU A 127 6.68 8.54 -3.30
C LEU A 127 7.56 7.51 -4.02
N VAL A 128 8.60 7.00 -3.37
CA VAL A 128 9.46 5.95 -3.93
C VAL A 128 8.67 4.65 -4.11
N ALA A 129 7.89 4.25 -3.12
CA ALA A 129 7.00 3.10 -3.18
C ALA A 129 5.98 3.24 -4.32
N SER A 130 5.33 4.40 -4.40
CA SER A 130 4.32 4.66 -5.44
C SER A 130 4.92 4.72 -6.85
N THR A 131 6.16 5.21 -6.98
CA THR A 131 6.91 5.17 -8.24
C THR A 131 7.26 3.73 -8.61
N ALA A 132 7.69 2.91 -7.65
CA ALA A 132 8.01 1.51 -7.88
C ALA A 132 6.77 0.71 -8.32
N LEU A 133 5.60 0.97 -7.71
CA LEU A 133 4.33 0.39 -8.13
C LEU A 133 4.01 0.73 -9.59
N ALA A 134 4.10 2.01 -9.95
CA ALA A 134 3.88 2.47 -11.31
C ALA A 134 4.86 1.80 -12.30
N ALA A 135 6.15 1.75 -11.96
CA ALA A 135 7.17 1.10 -12.78
C ALA A 135 6.95 -0.42 -12.93
N SER A 136 6.32 -1.05 -11.94
CA SER A 136 5.97 -2.48 -11.94
C SER A 136 4.65 -2.77 -12.67
N GLY A 137 4.05 -1.76 -13.32
CA GLY A 137 2.84 -1.91 -14.14
C GLY A 137 1.52 -1.62 -13.43
N ALA A 138 1.54 -1.03 -12.23
CA ALA A 138 0.31 -0.55 -11.61
C ALA A 138 -0.27 0.64 -12.40
N HIS A 139 -1.51 0.50 -12.87
CA HIS A 139 -2.22 1.59 -13.57
C HIS A 139 -2.81 2.63 -12.62
N ILE A 140 -3.07 2.26 -11.36
CA ILE A 140 -3.64 3.13 -10.32
C ILE A 140 -2.96 2.77 -9.00
N VAL A 141 -2.56 3.79 -8.23
CA VAL A 141 -2.04 3.62 -6.86
C VAL A 141 -3.13 3.99 -5.85
N LEU A 142 -3.45 3.06 -4.94
CA LEU A 142 -4.33 3.33 -3.80
C LEU A 142 -3.48 3.67 -2.57
N PHE A 143 -3.51 4.94 -2.15
CA PHE A 143 -2.69 5.43 -1.06
C PHE A 143 -3.54 5.75 0.18
N THR A 144 -3.47 4.91 1.22
CA THR A 144 -4.18 5.15 2.49
C THR A 144 -3.41 6.15 3.35
N THR A 145 -4.10 7.12 3.94
CA THR A 145 -3.44 8.16 4.73
C THR A 145 -4.26 8.64 5.92
N GLY A 146 -3.59 8.75 7.07
CA GLY A 146 -4.14 9.40 8.27
C GLY A 146 -3.73 10.86 8.43
N ARG A 147 -2.89 11.39 7.54
CA ARG A 147 -2.29 12.73 7.64
C ARG A 147 -2.56 13.60 6.42
N GLY A 148 -2.93 12.98 5.30
CA GLY A 148 -3.08 13.62 4.00
C GLY A 148 -1.72 14.11 3.51
N THR A 149 -0.86 13.16 3.11
CA THR A 149 0.42 13.46 2.45
C THR A 149 0.13 14.04 1.06
N PRO A 150 0.62 15.25 0.71
CA PRO A 150 0.37 15.86 -0.59
C PRO A 150 1.41 15.38 -1.60
N PHE A 151 1.22 14.19 -2.17
CA PHE A 151 1.99 13.74 -3.33
C PHE A 151 1.10 13.04 -4.35
N ALA A 152 1.67 12.87 -5.55
CA ALA A 152 1.12 12.03 -6.60
C ALA A 152 2.27 11.26 -7.27
N SER A 153 1.97 10.10 -7.83
CA SER A 153 2.92 9.31 -8.61
C SER A 153 2.70 9.54 -10.12
N PRO A 154 3.49 8.91 -11.00
CA PRO A 154 3.31 9.01 -12.45
C PRO A 154 1.99 8.43 -12.98
N VAL A 155 1.22 7.73 -12.14
CA VAL A 155 -0.10 7.16 -12.45
C VAL A 155 -1.16 7.73 -11.50
N PRO A 156 -2.47 7.66 -11.83
CA PRO A 156 -3.53 8.08 -10.92
C PRO A 156 -3.31 7.58 -9.49
N THR A 157 -3.20 8.50 -8.55
CA THR A 157 -2.92 8.19 -7.14
C THR A 157 -4.15 8.56 -6.33
N VAL A 158 -4.97 7.56 -5.98
CA VAL A 158 -6.19 7.75 -5.19
C VAL A 158 -5.82 7.89 -3.71
N LYS A 159 -6.07 9.06 -3.13
CA LYS A 159 -5.84 9.34 -1.70
C LYS A 159 -7.05 8.91 -0.88
N ILE A 160 -6.84 7.91 -0.02
CA ILE A 160 -7.88 7.30 0.80
C ILE A 160 -7.69 7.73 2.26
N SER A 161 -8.61 8.51 2.82
CA SER A 161 -8.49 8.96 4.21
C SER A 161 -8.95 7.90 5.21
N THR A 162 -8.23 7.77 6.31
CA THR A 162 -8.57 6.81 7.39
C THR A 162 -9.63 7.33 8.37
N ASN A 163 -10.01 8.61 8.30
CA ASN A 163 -10.95 9.23 9.22
C ASN A 163 -11.69 10.43 8.60
N ASN A 164 -12.92 10.66 9.08
CA ASN A 164 -13.81 11.72 8.59
C ASN A 164 -13.24 13.12 8.78
N GLN A 165 -12.46 13.35 9.85
CA GLN A 165 -11.92 14.68 10.12
C GLN A 165 -10.89 15.07 9.05
N LEU A 166 -10.04 14.15 8.62
CA LEU A 166 -9.08 14.35 7.55
C LEU A 166 -9.79 14.60 6.22
N ALA A 167 -10.79 13.78 5.87
CA ALA A 167 -11.58 13.96 4.65
C ALA A 167 -12.20 15.36 4.56
N LYS A 168 -12.79 15.83 5.67
CA LYS A 168 -13.40 17.18 5.74
C LYS A 168 -12.35 18.30 5.65
N LYS A 169 -11.26 18.20 6.39
CA LYS A 169 -10.22 19.25 6.44
C LYS A 169 -9.40 19.34 5.15
N LYS A 170 -9.21 18.22 4.46
CA LYS A 170 -8.37 18.11 3.26
C LYS A 170 -9.16 17.62 2.06
N GLN A 171 -10.37 18.15 1.88
CA GLN A 171 -11.28 17.78 0.79
C GLN A 171 -10.67 17.97 -0.60
N ASN A 172 -9.66 18.83 -0.77
CA ASN A 172 -8.97 19.02 -2.04
C ASN A 172 -7.89 17.97 -2.30
N TRP A 173 -7.54 17.13 -1.32
CA TRP A 173 -6.51 16.09 -1.45
C TRP A 173 -7.08 14.68 -1.32
N ILE A 174 -8.16 14.49 -0.55
CA ILE A 174 -8.73 13.18 -0.26
C ILE A 174 -9.79 12.82 -1.31
N ASP A 175 -9.54 11.74 -2.03
CA ASP A 175 -10.43 11.20 -3.07
C ASP A 175 -11.55 10.35 -2.47
N PHE A 176 -11.22 9.49 -1.50
CA PHE A 176 -12.16 8.55 -0.89
C PHE A 176 -12.04 8.54 0.64
N ASN A 177 -13.18 8.43 1.34
CA ASN A 177 -13.21 8.52 2.81
C ASN A 177 -13.64 7.20 3.47
N CYS A 178 -12.68 6.44 4.00
CA CYS A 178 -12.96 5.24 4.79
C CYS A 178 -13.36 5.54 6.25
N GLY A 179 -13.29 6.80 6.69
CA GLY A 179 -13.72 7.20 8.03
C GLY A 179 -15.19 6.95 8.32
N VAL A 180 -16.02 6.77 7.29
CA VAL A 180 -17.45 6.46 7.42
C VAL A 180 -17.71 5.10 8.07
N MET A 181 -16.74 4.18 8.01
CA MET A 181 -16.83 2.87 8.68
C MET A 181 -16.97 2.98 10.21
N VAL A 182 -16.50 4.08 10.81
CA VAL A 182 -16.68 4.35 12.24
C VAL A 182 -18.14 4.73 12.57
N ASN A 183 -18.92 5.12 11.57
CA ASN A 183 -20.31 5.54 11.68
C ASN A 183 -21.27 4.53 11.02
N ASP A 184 -20.97 3.23 11.21
CA ASP A 184 -21.81 2.09 10.82
C ASP A 184 -21.92 1.75 9.31
N THR A 185 -21.07 2.28 8.43
CA THR A 185 -20.95 1.72 7.06
C THR A 185 -20.21 0.38 7.11
N PRO A 186 -20.82 -0.75 6.69
CA PRO A 186 -20.16 -2.05 6.69
C PRO A 186 -18.95 -2.09 5.76
N LEU A 187 -17.96 -2.94 6.10
CA LEU A 187 -16.75 -3.13 5.29
C LEU A 187 -17.06 -3.54 3.85
N ASP A 188 -18.00 -4.47 3.66
CA ASP A 188 -18.37 -4.99 2.34
C ASP A 188 -18.93 -3.87 1.45
N GLU A 189 -19.91 -3.12 1.95
CA GLU A 189 -20.46 -1.94 1.26
C GLU A 189 -19.38 -0.90 0.95
N LEU A 190 -18.50 -0.59 1.90
CA LEU A 190 -17.46 0.40 1.69
C LEU A 190 -16.41 -0.04 0.66
N SER A 191 -16.14 -1.35 0.58
CA SER A 191 -15.23 -1.92 -0.41
C SER A 191 -15.83 -1.96 -1.82
N GLU A 192 -17.15 -2.17 -1.95
CA GLU A 192 -17.86 -2.01 -3.23
C GLU A 192 -17.83 -0.54 -3.69
N ASN A 193 -18.12 0.39 -2.79
CA ASN A 193 -18.03 1.82 -3.09
C ASN A 193 -16.61 2.24 -3.53
N LEU A 194 -15.57 1.63 -2.94
CA LEU A 194 -14.19 1.85 -3.37
C LEU A 194 -13.93 1.26 -4.75
N LEU A 195 -14.45 0.06 -5.03
CA LEU A 195 -14.35 -0.57 -6.35
C LEU A 195 -14.98 0.31 -7.44
N ASP A 196 -16.22 0.77 -7.22
CA ASP A 196 -16.91 1.67 -8.13
C ASP A 196 -16.12 2.96 -8.36
N PHE A 197 -15.59 3.58 -7.29
CA PHE A 197 -14.76 4.77 -7.42
C PHE A 197 -13.50 4.52 -8.24
N VAL A 198 -12.81 3.38 -8.03
CA VAL A 198 -11.61 3.03 -8.79
C VAL A 198 -11.96 2.76 -10.26
N LEU A 199 -13.12 2.17 -10.55
CA LEU A 199 -13.62 2.00 -11.93
C LEU A 199 -13.91 3.34 -12.61
N GLU A 200 -14.45 4.32 -11.88
CA GLU A 200 -14.60 5.69 -12.43
C GLU A 200 -13.25 6.30 -12.79
N ILE A 201 -12.22 6.14 -11.93
CA ILE A 201 -10.86 6.62 -12.21
C ILE A 201 -10.29 5.91 -13.45
N ALA A 202 -10.41 4.58 -13.50
CA ALA A 202 -9.99 3.79 -14.66
C ALA A 202 -10.72 4.19 -15.96
N SER A 203 -11.96 4.68 -15.84
CA SER A 203 -12.78 5.16 -16.95
C SER A 203 -12.51 6.63 -17.35
N GLY A 204 -11.55 7.30 -16.72
CA GLY A 204 -11.09 8.63 -17.08
C GLY A 204 -11.50 9.75 -16.13
N LYS A 205 -12.16 9.45 -15.01
CA LYS A 205 -12.27 10.43 -13.91
C LYS A 205 -10.88 10.71 -13.36
N LYS A 206 -10.54 11.99 -13.19
CA LYS A 206 -9.25 12.37 -12.60
C LYS A 206 -9.30 12.23 -11.08
N SER A 207 -8.21 11.73 -10.49
CA SER A 207 -7.97 11.90 -9.05
C SER A 207 -7.73 13.37 -8.73
N LYS A 208 -7.96 13.80 -7.49
CA LYS A 208 -7.76 15.19 -7.05
C LYS A 208 -6.34 15.69 -7.29
N SER A 209 -5.34 14.82 -7.21
CA SER A 209 -3.97 15.21 -7.58
C SER A 209 -3.81 15.48 -9.06
N GLU A 210 -4.44 14.70 -9.92
CA GLU A 210 -4.39 14.90 -11.37
C GLU A 210 -5.15 16.16 -11.78
N GLU A 211 -6.29 16.44 -11.14
CA GLU A 211 -7.00 17.72 -11.31
C GLU A 211 -6.13 18.91 -10.90
N ALA A 212 -5.34 18.77 -9.84
CA ALA A 212 -4.40 19.79 -9.37
C ALA A 212 -3.07 19.83 -10.15
N GLY A 213 -2.84 18.91 -11.09
CA GLY A 213 -1.64 18.84 -11.91
C GLY A 213 -0.39 18.31 -11.19
N PHE A 214 -0.54 17.58 -10.09
CA PHE A 214 0.59 16.95 -9.38
C PHE A 214 0.96 15.61 -10.02
N HIS A 215 2.22 15.46 -10.39
CA HIS A 215 2.81 14.24 -10.94
C HIS A 215 4.29 14.18 -10.52
N ASP A 216 4.58 13.51 -9.41
CA ASP A 216 5.95 13.40 -8.90
C ASP A 216 6.53 12.02 -9.17
N MET A 217 7.85 11.92 -9.11
CA MET A 217 8.59 10.66 -9.20
C MET A 217 9.79 10.71 -8.28
N ALA A 218 10.02 9.62 -7.56
CA ALA A 218 11.25 9.40 -6.81
C ALA A 218 11.70 7.95 -7.00
N ILE A 219 13.00 7.75 -7.22
CA ILE A 219 13.59 6.43 -7.42
C ILE A 219 14.33 5.99 -6.16
N PHE A 220 14.26 4.69 -5.85
CA PHE A 220 15.10 4.11 -4.82
C PHE A 220 16.53 4.03 -5.32
N LYS A 221 17.37 4.89 -4.76
CA LYS A 221 18.75 5.06 -5.20
C LYS A 221 19.70 4.42 -4.19
N GLN A 222 20.67 3.67 -4.69
CA GLN A 222 21.76 3.09 -3.91
C GLN A 222 23.11 3.72 -4.34
N GLY A 223 24.06 3.79 -3.41
CA GLY A 223 25.42 4.26 -3.67
C GLY A 223 25.62 5.78 -3.63
N VAL A 224 26.88 6.19 -3.80
CA VAL A 224 27.30 7.61 -3.81
C VAL A 224 27.06 8.20 -5.20
N THR A 225 26.43 9.38 -5.26
CA THR A 225 26.46 10.21 -6.48
C THR A 225 27.55 11.25 -6.40
N LEU A 226 28.23 11.43 -7.53
CA LEU A 226 29.12 12.54 -7.80
C LEU A 226 28.36 13.86 -7.88
#